data_AF-A0A4Y7R0C9-F1
#
_entry.id   AF-A0A4Y7R0C9-F1
#
_cell.length_a   1.000
_cell.length_b   1.000
_cell.length_c   1.000
_cell.angle_alpha   90.00
_cell.angle_beta   90.00
_cell.angle_gamma   90.00
#
_symmetry.space_group_name_H-M   'P 1'
#
loop_
_entity.id
_entity.type
_entity.pdbx_description
1 polymer ?
#
loop_
_entity_poly.entity_id
_entity_poly.type
_entity_poly.pdbx_seq_one_letter_code
_entity_poly.pdbx_strand_id
1 'polypeptide(L)'
;MNPNILKMFMELADVSQQQLAQLLGVHQTTVSAWLVERHKMSKTHTDKLTRIIGEQNVFLLEVHSGSMQVISKDLKKRLEGRV
;
A
#
# COMPACT_ATOMS: atom_id res chain seq x y z
N MET A 1 6.88 3.06 3.58
CA MET A 1 5.61 3.22 2.83
C MET A 1 4.48 2.52 3.57
N ASN A 2 3.27 3.07 3.57
CA ASN A 2 2.07 2.44 4.14
C ASN A 2 1.65 1.22 3.28
N PRO A 3 1.33 0.06 3.85
CA PRO A 3 0.93 -1.12 3.09
C PRO A 3 -0.34 -0.93 2.24
N ASN A 4 -1.25 -0.04 2.64
CA ASN A 4 -2.43 0.27 1.83
C ASN A 4 -2.03 0.96 0.52
N ILE A 5 -1.04 1.86 0.57
CA ILE A 5 -0.47 2.47 -0.65
C ILE A 5 0.13 1.38 -1.53
N LEU A 6 0.87 0.44 -0.94
CA LEU A 6 1.47 -0.67 -1.66
C LEU A 6 0.40 -1.56 -2.34
N LYS A 7 -0.68 -1.88 -1.63
CA LYS A 7 -1.83 -2.64 -2.17
C LYS A 7 -2.50 -1.90 -3.32
N MET A 8 -2.84 -0.63 -3.13
CA MET A 8 -3.49 0.17 -4.16
C MET A 8 -2.62 0.32 -5.40
N PHE A 9 -1.31 0.54 -5.24
CA PHE A 9 -0.38 0.55 -6.36
C PHE A 9 -0.44 -0.78 -7.14
N MET A 10 -0.36 -1.91 -6.42
CA MET A 10 -0.41 -3.23 -7.05
C MET A 10 -1.73 -3.48 -7.80
N GLU A 11 -2.86 -3.10 -7.20
CA GLU A 11 -4.18 -3.23 -7.81
C GLU A 11 -4.33 -2.34 -9.05
N LEU A 12 -3.91 -1.08 -8.98
CA LEU A 12 -4.04 -0.11 -10.07
C LEU A 12 -3.07 -0.38 -11.23
N ALA A 13 -1.88 -0.91 -10.93
CA ALA A 13 -0.87 -1.25 -11.92
C ALA A 13 -1.03 -2.68 -12.47
N ASP A 14 -1.99 -3.46 -11.94
CA ASP A 14 -2.19 -4.88 -12.24
C ASP A 14 -0.90 -5.71 -12.04
N VAL A 15 -0.24 -5.51 -10.90
CA VAL A 15 1.05 -6.14 -10.55
C VAL A 15 0.89 -7.09 -9.38
N SER A 16 1.28 -8.35 -9.57
CA SER A 16 1.31 -9.37 -8.51
C SER A 16 2.46 -9.15 -7.50
N GLN A 17 2.37 -9.81 -6.33
CA GLN A 17 3.45 -9.76 -5.33
C GLN A 17 4.79 -10.25 -5.89
N GLN A 18 4.76 -11.23 -6.79
CA GLN A 18 5.96 -11.80 -7.42
C GLN A 18 6.60 -10.80 -8.39
N GLN A 19 5.82 -10.13 -9.23
CA GLN A 19 6.32 -9.11 -10.15
C GLN A 19 6.89 -7.91 -9.38
N LEU A 20 6.21 -7.46 -8.32
CA LEU A 20 6.73 -6.41 -7.46
C LEU A 20 8.04 -6.81 -6.77
N ALA A 21 8.16 -8.06 -6.33
CA ALA A 21 9.37 -8.58 -5.72
C ALA A 21 10.54 -8.57 -6.72
N GLN A 22 10.32 -9.01 -7.96
CA GLN A 22 11.29 -8.95 -9.05
C GLN A 22 11.73 -7.50 -9.33
N LEU A 23 10.78 -6.57 -9.42
CA LEU A 23 11.04 -5.15 -9.66
C LEU A 23 11.92 -4.53 -8.58
N LEU A 24 11.70 -4.93 -7.32
CA LEU A 24 12.44 -4.42 -6.17
C LEU A 24 13.71 -5.21 -5.85
N GLY A 25 13.92 -6.37 -6.46
CA GLY A 25 15.08 -7.22 -6.23
C GLY A 25 15.03 -7.94 -4.87
N VAL A 26 13.83 -8.31 -4.42
CA VAL A 26 13.60 -9.01 -3.14
C VAL A 26 12.85 -10.32 -3.34
N HIS A 27 12.73 -11.13 -2.29
CA HIS A 27 11.91 -12.33 -2.34
C HIS A 27 10.41 -11.99 -2.21
N GLN A 28 9.52 -12.78 -2.83
CA GLN A 28 8.08 -12.54 -2.76
C GLN A 28 7.55 -12.54 -1.31
N THR A 29 8.12 -13.36 -0.43
CA THR A 29 7.77 -13.38 1.01
C THR A 29 8.09 -12.07 1.71
N THR A 30 9.09 -11.31 1.25
CA THR A 30 9.40 -9.97 1.74
C THR A 30 8.26 -9.00 1.42
N VAL A 31 7.73 -9.05 0.19
CA VAL A 31 6.56 -8.25 -0.21
C VAL A 31 5.33 -8.63 0.60
N SER A 32 5.07 -9.93 0.77
CA SER A 32 3.98 -10.43 1.63
C SER A 32 4.10 -9.88 3.06
N ALA A 33 5.30 -9.90 3.65
CA ALA A 33 5.55 -9.36 4.98
C ALA A 33 5.32 -7.85 5.09
N TRP A 34 5.58 -7.08 4.03
CA TRP A 34 5.27 -5.65 3.97
C TRP A 34 3.76 -5.40 3.92
N LEU A 35 3.02 -6.19 3.14
CA LEU A 35 1.56 -6.03 2.95
C LEU A 35 0.73 -6.30 4.21
N VAL A 36 1.26 -7.10 5.14
CA VAL A 36 0.63 -7.45 6.42
C VAL A 36 1.28 -6.74 7.62
N GLU A 37 2.10 -5.72 7.37
CA GLU A 37 2.80 -4.93 8.40
C GLU A 37 3.76 -5.71 9.32
N ARG A 38 4.07 -6.97 9.01
CA ARG A 38 5.02 -7.76 9.79
C ARG A 38 6.42 -7.16 9.77
N HIS A 39 6.81 -6.57 8.63
CA HIS A 39 8.06 -5.83 8.49
C HIS A 39 7.81 -4.51 7.79
N LYS A 40 8.52 -3.46 8.22
CA LYS A 40 8.53 -2.19 7.51
C LYS A 40 9.49 -2.25 6.33
N MET A 41 9.05 -1.70 5.19
CA MET A 41 9.91 -1.51 4.03
C MET A 41 11.05 -0.54 4.38
N SER A 42 12.29 -0.90 4.04
CA SER A 42 13.43 -0.02 4.28
C SER A 42 13.36 1.24 3.41
N LYS A 43 14.10 2.27 3.79
CA LYS A 43 14.17 3.53 3.02
C LYS A 43 14.60 3.28 1.58
N THR A 44 15.64 2.46 1.36
CA THR A 44 16.14 2.13 0.02
C THR A 44 15.06 1.56 -0.91
N HIS A 45 14.24 0.61 -0.42
CA HIS A 45 13.17 0.03 -1.22
C HIS A 45 12.00 1.00 -1.39
N THR A 46 11.70 1.81 -0.36
CA THR A 46 10.68 2.86 -0.45
C THR A 46 11.06 3.88 -1.51
N ASP A 47 12.29 4.40 -1.51
CA ASP A 47 12.78 5.39 -2.47
C ASP A 47 12.78 4.81 -3.90
N LYS A 48 13.20 3.55 -4.06
CA LYS A 48 13.15 2.85 -5.36
C LYS A 48 11.72 2.76 -5.88
N LEU A 49 10.78 2.34 -5.03
CA LEU A 49 9.38 2.21 -5.41
C LEU A 49 8.74 3.57 -5.70
N THR A 50 9.03 4.60 -4.90
CA THR A 50 8.57 5.98 -5.16
C THR A 50 9.05 6.50 -6.51
N ARG A 51 10.29 6.20 -6.91
CA ARG A 51 10.80 6.57 -8.25
C ARG A 51 10.06 5.88 -9.39
N ILE A 52 9.62 4.65 -9.19
CA ILE A 52 8.86 3.89 -10.19
C ILE A 52 7.43 4.40 -10.29
N ILE A 53 6.77 4.63 -9.14
CA ILE A 53 5.39 5.11 -9.07
C ILE A 53 5.29 6.57 -9.52
N GLY A 54 6.30 7.38 -9.19
CA GLY A 54 6.31 8.84 -9.31
C GLY A 54 5.76 9.51 -8.05
N GLU A 55 6.44 10.57 -7.59
CA GLU A 55 6.11 11.27 -6.33
C GLU A 55 4.66 11.78 -6.31
N GLN A 56 4.17 12.32 -7.43
CA GLN A 56 2.80 12.81 -7.54
C GLN A 56 1.77 11.68 -7.37
N ASN A 57 2.03 10.51 -7.94
CA ASN A 57 1.15 9.36 -7.79
C ASN A 57 1.17 8.83 -6.35
N VAL A 58 2.35 8.80 -5.71
CA VAL A 58 2.46 8.45 -4.28
C VAL A 58 1.63 9.42 -3.42
N PHE A 59 1.72 10.72 -3.67
CA PHE A 59 0.91 11.73 -2.99
C PHE A 59 -0.60 11.47 -3.17
N LEU A 60 -1.06 11.24 -4.39
CA LEU A 60 -2.47 10.96 -4.67
C LEU A 60 -2.96 9.68 -3.97
N LEU A 61 -2.14 8.64 -3.93
CA LEU A 61 -2.44 7.39 -3.21
C LEU A 61 -2.48 7.61 -1.69
N GLU A 62 -1.60 8.45 -1.13
CA GLU A 62 -1.63 8.81 0.29
C GLU A 62 -2.92 9.53 0.67
N VAL A 63 -3.30 10.54 -0.11
CA VAL A 63 -4.55 11.28 0.08
C VAL A 63 -5.75 10.34 -0.01
N HIS A 64 -5.81 9.51 -1.05
CA HIS A 64 -6.89 8.55 -1.23
C HIS A 64 -6.98 7.55 -0.07
N SER A 65 -5.84 6.98 0.36
CA SER A 65 -5.79 6.07 1.52
C SER A 65 -6.32 6.75 2.78
N GLY A 66 -5.94 8.00 3.03
CA GLY A 66 -6.40 8.76 4.19
C GLY A 66 -7.90 9.00 4.17
N SER A 67 -8.43 9.47 3.04
CA SER A 67 -9.87 9.67 2.85
C SER A 67 -10.66 8.37 3.08
N MET A 68 -10.20 7.24 2.53
CA MET A 68 -10.85 5.94 2.70
C MET A 68 -10.87 5.47 4.16
N GLN A 69 -9.80 5.72 4.92
CA GLN A 69 -9.77 5.40 6.36
C GLN A 69 -10.78 6.21 7.17
N VAL A 70 -10.91 7.51 6.89
CA VAL A 70 -11.88 8.38 7.56
C VAL A 70 -13.31 7.92 7.25
N ILE A 71 -13.62 7.66 5.98
CA ILE A 71 -14.92 7.17 5.55
C ILE A 71 -15.23 5.82 6.20
N SER A 72 -14.28 4.88 6.17
CA SER A 72 -14.47 3.55 6.77
C SER A 72 -14.76 3.63 8.27
N LYS A 73 -14.06 4.52 9.00
CA LYS A 73 -14.29 4.74 10.43
C LYS A 73 -15.68 5.30 10.72
N ASP A 74 -16.13 6.29 9.93
CA ASP A 74 -17.48 6.86 10.09
C ASP A 74 -18.57 5.82 9.79
N LEU A 75 -18.42 5.05 8.71
CA LEU A 75 -19.37 3.98 8.35
C LEU A 75 -19.46 2.91 9.44
N LYS A 76 -18.33 2.44 9.98
CA LYS A 76 -18.33 1.47 11.09
C LYS A 76 -19.10 2.00 12.30
N LYS A 77 -18.81 3.24 12.72
CA LYS A 77 -19.52 3.89 13.83
C LYS A 77 -21.05 3.97 13.60
N ARG A 78 -21.50 4.23 12.37
CA ARG A 78 -22.94 4.32 12.04
C ARG A 78 -23.63 2.95 12.04
N LEU A 79 -22.88 1.88 11.73
CA LEU A 79 -23.39 0.51 11.67
C LEU A 79 -23.33 -0.21 13.02
N GLU A 80 -22.49 0.24 13.96
CA GLU A 80 -22.47 -0.29 15.34
C GLU A 80 -23.88 -0.27 15.96
N GLY A 81 -24.37 -1.46 16.35
CA GLY A 81 -25.72 -1.66 16.92
C GLY A 81 -26.86 -1.77 15.90
N ARG A 82 -26.56 -1.75 14.60
CA ARG A 82 -27.53 -1.97 13.50
C ARG A 82 -27.30 -3.27 12.74
N VAL A 83 -26.18 -3.94 13.01
CA VAL A 83 -25.76 -5.22 12.45
C VAL A 83 -25.29 -6.12 13.58
#